data_AF-A0AAW0EFS0-F1
#
_entry.id   AF-A0AAW0EFS0-F1
#
_cell.length_a   1.000
_cell.length_b   1.000
_cell.length_c   1.000
_cell.angle_alpha   90.00
_cell.angle_beta   90.00
_cell.angle_gamma   90.00
#
_symmetry.space_group_name_H-M   'P 1'
#
loop_
_entity.id
_entity.type
_entity.pdbx_description
1 polymer ?
#
loop_
_entity_poly.entity_id
_entity_poly.type
_entity_poly.pdbx_seq_one_letter_code
_entity_poly.pdbx_strand_id
1 'polypeptide(L)'
;MPAYSRNAPSDLAGFTTAIFEPADDRVVITVTALFALALLLHRLLRRLYPCLTVVELNKAEASLDDIFDEAVKDGYLRGSEQDVIDQSRIRVKNRASEIRTQSLEAPASIWKKCFNVEVELFSVIIDWYAGVEALEREIATIVELEKRYRYNIELGRRTMVATNV
;
A
#
# COMPACT_ATOMS: atom_id res chain seq x y z
N MET A 1 -42.37 21.23 -66.30
CA MET A 1 -42.63 21.26 -64.85
C MET A 1 -43.33 19.97 -64.47
N PRO A 2 -42.68 19.13 -63.64
CA PRO A 2 -43.22 18.90 -62.31
C PRO A 2 -42.15 19.06 -61.21
N ALA A 3 -42.61 19.50 -60.04
CA ALA A 3 -41.82 19.71 -58.84
C ALA A 3 -41.49 18.36 -58.17
N TYR A 4 -40.20 18.05 -58.00
CA TYR A 4 -39.78 16.92 -57.16
C TYR A 4 -39.54 17.43 -55.74
N SER A 5 -40.43 17.02 -54.85
CA SER A 5 -40.41 17.28 -53.41
C SER A 5 -39.09 16.83 -52.80
N ARG A 6 -38.35 17.76 -52.20
CA ARG A 6 -37.15 17.48 -51.42
C ARG A 6 -37.61 17.04 -50.02
N ASN A 7 -37.84 15.74 -49.86
CA ASN A 7 -38.07 15.13 -48.55
C ASN A 7 -36.71 14.74 -47.95
N ALA A 8 -36.18 15.59 -47.08
CA ALA A 8 -35.50 15.15 -45.86
C ALA A 8 -36.40 15.58 -44.69
N PRO A 9 -36.34 15.04 -43.46
CA PRO A 9 -35.26 14.21 -42.87
C PRO A 9 -35.76 13.04 -41.99
N SER A 10 -35.02 11.95 -41.84
CA SER A 10 -35.06 11.10 -40.63
C SER A 10 -34.16 9.87 -40.76
N ASP A 11 -32.83 10.01 -40.73
CA ASP A 11 -31.98 8.82 -40.59
C ASP A 11 -30.75 9.03 -39.70
N LEU A 12 -30.79 10.03 -38.82
CA LEU A 12 -29.84 10.09 -37.70
C LEU A 12 -30.15 9.01 -36.66
N ALA A 13 -31.42 8.60 -36.54
CA ALA A 13 -31.85 7.54 -35.64
C ALA A 13 -31.34 6.16 -36.09
N GLY A 14 -31.35 5.88 -37.41
CA GLY A 14 -30.80 4.66 -37.99
C GLY A 14 -29.27 4.58 -37.90
N PHE A 15 -28.58 5.72 -37.91
CA PHE A 15 -27.12 5.74 -37.77
C PHE A 15 -26.67 5.49 -36.32
N THR A 16 -27.43 5.96 -35.33
CA THR A 16 -27.13 5.69 -33.91
C THR A 16 -27.38 4.24 -33.51
N THR A 17 -28.35 3.57 -34.12
CA THR A 17 -28.65 2.15 -33.85
C THR A 17 -27.69 1.19 -34.58
N ALA A 18 -26.99 1.64 -35.63
CA ALA A 18 -25.98 0.84 -36.32
C ALA A 18 -24.61 0.82 -35.61
N ILE A 19 -24.32 1.83 -34.78
CA ILE A 19 -23.04 1.93 -34.03
C ILE A 19 -23.15 1.23 -32.67
N PHE A 20 -24.34 1.25 -32.05
CA PHE A 20 -24.65 0.45 -30.88
C PHE A 20 -25.41 -0.80 -31.34
N GLU A 21 -24.66 -1.81 -31.78
CA GLU A 21 -25.13 -3.18 -31.62
C GLU A 21 -25.57 -3.31 -30.16
N PRO A 22 -26.84 -3.64 -29.87
CA PRO A 22 -27.31 -3.72 -28.50
C PRO A 22 -26.58 -4.88 -27.86
N ALA A 23 -25.49 -4.58 -27.16
CA ALA A 23 -24.87 -5.52 -26.25
C ALA A 23 -25.99 -6.04 -25.36
N ASP A 24 -26.24 -7.35 -25.42
CA ASP A 24 -27.27 -8.03 -24.64
C ASP A 24 -27.28 -7.43 -23.22
N ASP A 25 -28.42 -6.93 -22.75
CA ASP A 25 -28.54 -6.25 -21.45
C ASP A 25 -27.89 -7.09 -20.33
N ARG A 26 -27.90 -8.42 -20.49
CA ARG A 26 -27.22 -9.37 -19.60
C ARG A 26 -25.70 -9.18 -19.57
N VAL A 27 -25.07 -8.93 -20.71
CA VAL A 27 -23.64 -8.62 -20.84
C VAL A 27 -23.32 -7.30 -20.17
N VAL A 28 -24.14 -6.27 -20.37
CA VAL A 28 -23.94 -4.96 -19.72
C VAL A 28 -24.08 -5.09 -18.20
N ILE A 29 -25.11 -5.79 -17.72
CA ILE A 29 -25.32 -6.05 -16.28
C ILE A 29 -24.17 -6.86 -15.70
N THR A 30 -23.69 -7.90 -16.38
CA THR A 30 -22.58 -8.73 -15.87
C THR A 30 -21.27 -7.95 -15.83
N VAL A 31 -20.93 -7.19 -16.86
CA VAL A 31 -19.71 -6.37 -16.88
C VAL A 31 -19.74 -5.29 -15.80
N THR A 32 -20.88 -4.60 -15.63
CA THR A 32 -21.03 -3.57 -14.59
C THR A 32 -20.97 -4.15 -13.18
N ALA A 33 -21.60 -5.31 -12.94
CA ALA A 33 -21.53 -6.02 -11.67
C ALA A 33 -20.09 -6.49 -11.34
N LEU A 34 -19.36 -7.03 -12.32
CA LEU A 34 -17.96 -7.42 -12.15
C LEU A 34 -17.07 -6.22 -11.86
N PHE A 35 -17.30 -5.09 -12.52
CA PHE A 35 -16.55 -3.86 -12.26
C PHE A 35 -16.83 -3.32 -10.84
N ALA A 36 -18.09 -3.29 -10.42
CA ALA A 36 -18.45 -2.88 -9.05
C ALA A 36 -17.82 -3.81 -8.00
N LEU A 37 -17.84 -5.12 -8.25
CA LEU A 37 -17.19 -6.11 -7.39
C LEU A 37 -15.67 -5.88 -7.30
N ALA A 38 -15.01 -5.61 -8.43
CA ALA A 38 -13.58 -5.30 -8.47
C ALA A 38 -13.24 -4.03 -7.65
N LEU A 39 -14.07 -2.98 -7.73
CA LEU A 39 -13.89 -1.77 -6.92
C LEU A 39 -14.07 -2.04 -5.42
N LEU A 40 -15.06 -2.86 -5.04
CA LEU A 40 -15.28 -3.25 -3.65
C LEU A 40 -14.10 -4.06 -3.11
N LEU A 41 -13.63 -5.05 -3.87
CA LEU A 41 -12.43 -5.82 -3.56
C LEU A 41 -11.21 -4.93 -3.42
N HIS A 42 -11.01 -3.96 -4.34
CA HIS A 42 -9.91 -3.02 -4.25
C HIS A 42 -9.97 -2.18 -2.96
N ARG A 43 -11.15 -1.68 -2.58
CA ARG A 43 -11.33 -0.95 -1.32
C ARG A 43 -11.07 -1.82 -0.09
N LEU A 44 -11.53 -3.07 -0.12
CA LEU A 44 -11.30 -4.02 0.98
C LEU A 44 -9.81 -4.36 1.11
N LEU A 45 -9.15 -4.65 -0.02
CA LEU A 45 -7.71 -4.90 -0.07
C LEU A 45 -6.94 -3.71 0.48
N ARG A 46 -7.29 -2.48 0.08
CA ARG A 46 -6.62 -1.26 0.59
C ARG A 46 -6.84 -1.03 2.08
N ARG A 47 -7.96 -1.51 2.63
CA ARG A 47 -8.25 -1.43 4.06
C ARG A 47 -7.44 -2.46 4.86
N LEU A 48 -7.21 -3.64 4.29
CA LEU A 48 -6.45 -4.71 4.93
C LEU A 48 -4.94 -4.56 4.75
N TYR A 49 -4.52 -4.02 3.60
CA TYR A 49 -3.14 -3.81 3.21
C TYR A 49 -3.00 -2.36 2.76
N PRO A 50 -2.51 -1.47 3.63
CA PRO A 50 -2.34 -0.06 3.28
C PRO A 50 -1.23 0.18 2.26
N CYS A 51 -0.40 -0.84 2.00
CA CYS A 51 0.66 -0.82 1.00
C CYS A 51 0.34 -1.79 -0.15
N LEU A 52 -0.14 -1.25 -1.27
CA LEU A 52 -0.47 -2.02 -2.49
C LEU A 52 0.26 -1.53 -3.74
N THR A 53 0.92 -0.38 -3.63
CA THR A 53 1.59 0.29 -4.74
C THR A 53 3.05 0.53 -4.41
N VAL A 54 3.90 0.62 -5.43
CA VAL A 54 5.33 0.96 -5.27
C VAL A 54 5.52 2.32 -4.59
N VAL A 55 4.57 3.25 -4.76
CA VAL A 55 4.58 4.54 -4.08
C VAL A 55 4.33 4.39 -2.58
N GLU A 56 3.38 3.55 -2.18
CA GLU A 56 3.12 3.25 -0.77
C GLU A 56 4.28 2.47 -0.14
N LEU A 57 4.95 1.61 -0.92
CA LEU A 57 6.19 0.92 -0.51
C LEU A 57 7.29 1.91 -0.14
N ASN A 58 7.49 2.97 -0.92
CA ASN A 58 8.47 4.02 -0.58
C ASN A 58 8.11 4.74 0.73
N LYS A 59 6.82 4.96 1.01
CA LYS A 59 6.37 5.59 2.25
C LYS A 59 6.59 4.68 3.46
N ALA A 60 6.30 3.38 3.32
CA ALA A 60 6.54 2.40 4.37
C ALA A 60 8.05 2.24 4.67
N GLU A 61 8.91 2.27 3.64
CA GLU A 61 10.36 2.27 3.84
C GLU A 61 10.85 3.53 4.59
N ALA A 62 10.32 4.70 4.24
CA ALA A 62 10.65 5.94 4.94
C ALA A 62 10.16 5.95 6.40
N SER A 63 8.95 5.43 6.66
CA SER A 63 8.41 5.26 8.01
C SER A 63 9.31 4.40 8.89
N LEU A 64 9.76 3.27 8.36
CA LEU A 64 10.68 2.38 9.05
C LEU A 64 12.02 3.05 9.35
N ASP A 65 12.56 3.83 8.39
CA ASP A 65 13.78 4.61 8.56
C ASP A 65 13.62 5.63 9.70
N ASP A 66 12.51 6.37 9.72
CA ASP A 66 12.22 7.36 10.76
C ASP A 66 12.11 6.72 12.15
N ILE A 67 11.39 5.59 12.28
CA ILE A 67 11.22 4.85 13.54
C ILE A 67 12.57 4.34 14.06
N PHE A 68 13.41 3.79 13.17
CA PHE A 68 14.73 3.31 13.53
C PHE A 68 15.64 4.45 14.00
N ASP A 69 15.71 5.53 13.23
CA ASP A 69 16.55 6.68 13.52
C ASP A 69 16.13 7.37 14.83
N GLU A 70 14.83 7.49 15.08
CA GLU A 70 14.30 8.01 16.35
C GLU A 70 14.71 7.13 17.54
N ALA A 71 14.55 5.81 17.42
CA ALA A 71 14.90 4.89 18.50
C ALA A 71 16.42 4.86 18.79
N VAL A 72 17.27 4.98 17.77
CA VAL A 72 18.72 5.12 17.94
C VAL A 72 19.07 6.46 18.59
N LYS A 73 18.47 7.56 18.11
CA LYS A 73 18.71 8.92 18.62
C LYS A 73 18.32 9.07 20.09
N ASP A 74 17.17 8.53 20.49
CA ASP A 74 16.71 8.50 21.89
C ASP A 74 17.51 7.52 22.75
N GLY A 75 18.37 6.73 22.10
CA GLY A 75 19.27 5.80 22.74
C GLY A 75 18.58 4.57 23.26
N TYR A 76 17.43 4.20 22.71
CA TYR A 76 16.70 2.97 23.02
C TYR A 76 17.29 1.77 22.28
N LEU A 77 17.79 1.98 21.06
CA LEU A 77 18.50 0.97 20.27
C LEU A 77 20.00 1.25 20.31
N ARG A 78 20.79 0.34 20.88
CA ARG A 78 22.25 0.45 20.99
C ARG A 78 22.94 -0.91 20.92
N GLY A 79 24.19 -0.92 20.47
CA GLY A 79 25.04 -2.12 20.50
C GLY A 79 24.51 -3.24 19.61
N SER A 80 24.54 -4.49 20.11
CA SER A 80 24.17 -5.66 19.31
C SER A 80 22.72 -5.66 18.83
N GLU A 81 21.79 -5.06 19.58
CA GLU A 81 20.38 -4.96 19.17
C GLU A 81 20.23 -4.04 17.97
N GLN A 82 20.97 -2.92 17.97
CA GLN A 82 21.00 -2.00 16.83
C GLN A 82 21.53 -2.69 15.58
N ASP A 83 22.61 -3.47 15.70
CA ASP A 83 23.21 -4.19 14.57
C ASP A 83 22.24 -5.23 13.96
N VAL A 84 21.49 -5.95 14.81
CA VAL A 84 20.50 -6.95 14.36
C VAL A 84 19.34 -6.29 13.63
N ILE A 85 18.79 -5.20 14.20
CA ILE A 85 17.70 -4.46 13.58
C ILE A 85 18.16 -3.80 12.27
N ASP A 86 19.35 -3.22 12.24
CA ASP A 86 19.89 -2.59 11.02
C ASP A 86 20.12 -3.63 9.93
N GLN A 87 20.60 -4.84 10.27
CA GLN A 87 20.74 -5.92 9.30
C GLN A 87 19.38 -6.35 8.73
N SER A 88 18.36 -6.49 9.58
CA SER A 88 16.98 -6.80 9.13
C SER A 88 16.41 -5.70 8.25
N ARG A 89 16.63 -4.44 8.62
CA ARG A 89 16.25 -3.25 7.84
C ARG A 89 16.91 -3.25 6.47
N ILE A 90 18.21 -3.51 6.37
CA ILE A 90 18.93 -3.60 5.09
C ILE A 90 18.31 -4.70 4.20
N ARG A 91 17.96 -5.86 4.75
CA ARG A 91 17.28 -6.93 3.96
C ARG A 91 15.95 -6.46 3.40
N VAL A 92 15.15 -5.78 4.21
CA VAL A 92 13.86 -5.20 3.78
C VAL A 92 14.07 -4.18 2.66
N LYS A 93 15.07 -3.29 2.77
CA LYS A 93 15.41 -2.29 1.74
C LYS A 93 15.89 -2.94 0.44
N ASN A 94 16.73 -3.97 0.53
CA ASN A 94 17.16 -4.73 -0.64
C ASN A 94 15.96 -5.36 -1.36
N ARG A 95 15.03 -5.96 -0.61
CA ARG A 95 13.81 -6.55 -1.18
C ARG A 95 12.89 -5.49 -1.79
N ALA A 96 12.78 -4.31 -1.18
CA ALA A 96 12.06 -3.17 -1.73
C ALA A 96 12.65 -2.74 -3.09
N SER A 97 13.99 -2.71 -3.19
CA SER A 97 14.70 -2.44 -4.44
C SER A 97 14.40 -3.48 -5.52
N GLU A 98 14.39 -4.77 -5.17
CA GLU A 98 14.03 -5.84 -6.12
C GLU A 98 12.59 -5.70 -6.66
N ILE A 99 11.65 -5.31 -5.80
CA ILE A 99 10.26 -5.04 -6.22
C ILE A 99 10.24 -3.86 -7.22
N ARG A 100 10.99 -2.79 -6.95
CA ARG A 100 11.09 -1.65 -7.88
C ARG A 100 11.69 -2.03 -9.22
N THR A 101 12.74 -2.85 -9.24
CA THR A 101 13.34 -3.29 -10.51
C THR A 101 12.37 -4.16 -11.31
N GLN A 102 11.67 -5.10 -10.65
CA GLN A 102 10.64 -5.90 -11.31
C GLN A 102 9.48 -5.03 -11.85
N SER A 103 9.07 -4.01 -11.10
CA SER A 103 8.04 -3.05 -11.52
C SER A 103 8.43 -2.26 -12.77
N LEU A 104 9.71 -1.91 -12.92
CA LEU A 104 10.24 -1.20 -14.06
C LEU A 104 10.36 -2.09 -15.30
N GLU A 105 10.68 -3.37 -15.12
CA GLU A 105 10.81 -4.36 -16.20
C GLU A 105 9.44 -4.85 -16.70
N ALA A 106 8.41 -4.83 -15.84
CA ALA A 106 7.08 -5.31 -16.18
C ALA A 106 6.34 -4.40 -17.18
N PRO A 107 5.71 -4.97 -18.23
CA PRO A 107 4.92 -4.19 -19.18
C PRO A 107 3.71 -3.53 -18.49
N ALA A 108 3.37 -2.32 -18.92
CA ALA A 108 2.29 -1.56 -18.30
C ALA A 108 0.91 -2.19 -18.52
N SER A 109 0.41 -2.90 -17.50
CA SER A 109 -0.93 -3.48 -17.47
C SER A 109 -2.04 -2.42 -17.38
N ILE A 110 -3.28 -2.80 -17.70
CA ILE A 110 -4.46 -1.93 -17.54
C ILE A 110 -4.60 -1.51 -16.07
N TRP A 111 -4.32 -2.41 -15.13
CA TRP A 111 -4.35 -2.13 -13.68
C TRP A 111 -3.32 -1.10 -13.27
N LYS A 112 -2.10 -1.17 -13.81
CA LYS A 112 -1.06 -0.16 -13.58
C LYS A 112 -1.49 1.20 -14.11
N LYS A 113 -2.11 1.25 -15.29
CA LYS A 113 -2.59 2.52 -15.90
C LYS A 113 -3.79 3.13 -15.16
N CYS A 114 -4.76 2.33 -14.74
CA CYS A 114 -5.99 2.82 -14.13
C CYS A 114 -5.88 3.07 -12.62
N PHE A 115 -5.08 2.25 -11.92
CA PHE A 115 -5.05 2.23 -10.45
C PHE A 115 -3.64 2.33 -9.87
N ASN A 116 -2.59 2.39 -10.70
CA ASN A 116 -1.20 2.32 -10.27
C ASN A 116 -0.87 1.04 -9.47
N VAL A 117 -1.62 -0.04 -9.73
CA VAL A 117 -1.46 -1.35 -9.07
C VAL A 117 -0.85 -2.33 -10.05
N GLU A 118 0.23 -2.99 -9.62
CA GLU A 118 0.86 -4.07 -10.35
C GLU A 118 0.42 -5.41 -9.76
N VAL A 119 -0.59 -6.01 -10.40
CA VAL A 119 -1.22 -7.25 -9.92
C VAL A 119 -0.20 -8.39 -9.77
N GLU A 120 0.81 -8.44 -10.63
CA GLU A 120 1.88 -9.45 -10.58
C GLU A 120 2.78 -9.31 -9.35
N LEU A 121 2.98 -8.08 -8.86
CA LEU A 121 3.79 -7.81 -7.66
C LEU A 121 2.97 -7.77 -6.39
N PHE A 122 1.64 -7.94 -6.49
CA PHE A 122 0.73 -7.71 -5.37
C PHE A 122 1.05 -8.59 -4.15
N SER A 123 1.24 -9.89 -4.35
CA SER A 123 1.62 -10.80 -3.26
C SER A 123 2.99 -10.46 -2.69
N VAL A 124 3.96 -10.13 -3.54
CA VAL A 124 5.33 -9.80 -3.13
C VAL A 124 5.36 -8.51 -2.29
N ILE A 125 4.56 -7.51 -2.66
CA ILE A 125 4.41 -6.25 -1.91
C ILE A 125 3.75 -6.51 -0.55
N ILE A 126 2.72 -7.37 -0.50
CA ILE A 126 2.06 -7.74 0.76
C ILE A 126 3.03 -8.44 1.71
N ASP A 127 3.75 -9.45 1.23
CA ASP A 127 4.71 -10.20 2.04
C ASP A 127 5.84 -9.30 2.53
N TRP A 128 6.32 -8.40 1.67
CA TRP A 128 7.31 -7.39 2.03
C TRP A 128 6.79 -6.45 3.12
N TYR A 129 5.56 -5.94 2.97
CA TYR A 129 4.96 -5.02 3.93
C TYR A 129 4.72 -5.68 5.28
N ALA A 130 4.32 -6.95 5.32
CA ALA A 130 4.24 -7.71 6.57
C ALA A 130 5.60 -7.81 7.29
N GLY A 131 6.69 -7.93 6.52
CA GLY A 131 8.05 -7.88 7.04
C GLY A 131 8.43 -6.52 7.63
N VAL A 132 8.02 -5.43 6.98
CA VAL A 132 8.17 -4.06 7.51
C VAL A 132 7.43 -3.90 8.84
N GLU A 133 6.13 -4.25 8.88
CA GLU A 133 5.31 -4.13 10.10
C GLU A 133 5.86 -4.98 11.26
N ALA A 134 6.40 -6.16 10.95
CA ALA A 134 7.04 -7.00 11.96
C ALA A 134 8.26 -6.30 12.58
N LEU A 135 9.09 -5.67 11.74
CA LEU A 135 10.28 -4.95 12.20
C LEU A 135 9.94 -3.66 12.95
N GLU A 136 8.96 -2.88 12.49
CA GLU A 136 8.45 -1.72 13.22
C GLU A 136 7.93 -2.12 14.61
N ARG A 137 7.19 -3.23 14.70
CA ARG A 137 6.69 -3.76 15.97
C ARG A 137 7.82 -4.25 16.87
N GLU A 138 8.87 -4.83 16.32
CA GLU A 138 10.06 -5.24 17.08
C GLU A 138 10.78 -4.03 17.68
N ILE A 139 11.03 -2.99 16.88
CA ILE A 139 11.63 -1.73 17.36
C ILE A 139 10.77 -1.12 18.46
N ALA A 140 9.45 -1.01 18.25
CA ALA A 140 8.53 -0.48 19.25
C ALA A 140 8.56 -1.29 20.56
N THR A 141 8.72 -2.61 20.47
CA THR A 141 8.83 -3.50 21.63
C THR A 141 10.10 -3.23 22.43
N ILE A 142 11.25 -3.07 21.75
CA ILE A 142 12.53 -2.74 22.38
C ILE A 142 12.44 -1.36 23.08
N VAL A 143 11.91 -0.37 22.36
CA VAL A 143 11.72 1.00 22.90
C VAL A 143 10.84 0.98 24.15
N GLU A 144 9.73 0.25 24.14
CA GLU A 144 8.83 0.15 25.28
C GLU A 144 9.48 -0.57 26.48
N LEU A 145 10.26 -1.63 26.21
CA LEU A 145 11.00 -2.35 27.26
C LEU A 145 12.02 -1.45 27.95
N GLU A 146 12.78 -0.69 27.17
CA GLU A 146 13.78 0.24 27.71
C GLU A 146 13.14 1.42 28.46
N LYS A 147 12.00 1.94 27.97
CA LYS A 147 11.20 2.95 28.71
C LYS A 147 10.77 2.43 30.08
N ARG A 148 10.27 1.20 30.15
CA ARG A 148 9.88 0.56 31.43
C ARG A 148 11.08 0.37 32.35
N TYR A 149 12.20 -0.07 31.81
CA TYR A 149 13.44 -0.25 32.58
C TYR A 149 13.88 1.07 33.24
N ARG A 150 13.98 2.15 32.46
CA ARG A 150 14.34 3.50 32.97
C ARG A 150 13.35 3.99 34.01
N TYR A 151 12.06 3.80 33.79
CA TYR A 151 11.03 4.17 34.75
C TYR A 151 11.20 3.42 36.08
N ASN A 152 11.44 2.11 36.04
CA ASN A 152 11.63 1.29 37.25
C ASN A 152 12.89 1.69 38.04
N ILE A 153 14.00 2.02 37.35
CA ILE A 153 15.20 2.54 38.01
C ILE A 153 14.88 3.86 38.74
N GLU A 154 14.21 4.78 38.06
CA GLU A 154 13.86 6.09 38.63
C GLU A 154 12.89 5.95 39.81
N LEU A 155 11.94 5.01 39.74
CA LEU A 155 11.05 4.69 40.86
C LEU A 155 11.84 4.14 42.06
N GLY A 156 12.74 3.18 41.83
CA GLY A 156 13.63 2.62 42.86
C GLY A 156 14.54 3.66 43.51
N ARG A 157 15.04 4.61 42.72
CA ARG A 157 15.84 5.74 43.23
C ARG A 157 15.02 6.61 44.18
N ARG A 158 13.76 6.91 43.84
CA ARG A 158 12.88 7.75 44.67
C ARG A 158 12.45 7.07 45.95
N THR A 159 12.17 5.77 45.92
CA THR A 159 11.80 5.02 47.13
C THR A 159 12.97 4.95 48.11
N MET A 160 14.19 4.71 47.63
CA MET A 160 15.39 4.70 48.50
C MET A 160 15.68 6.06 49.14
N VAL A 161 15.44 7.17 48.44
CA VAL A 161 15.57 8.51 49.02
C VAL A 161 14.51 8.77 50.08
N ALA A 162 13.27 8.32 49.87
CA ALA A 162 12.17 8.53 50.81
C ALA A 162 12.30 7.71 52.11
N THR A 163 13.00 6.56 52.08
CA THR A 163 13.21 5.72 53.29
C THR A 163 14.40 6.16 54.15
N ASN A 164 15.28 7.00 53.61
CA ASN A 164 16.47 7.52 54.31
C ASN A 164 16.23 8.90 54.97
N VAL A 165 14.97 9.36 54.98
CA VAL A 165 14.48 10.58 55.65
C VAL A 165 13.56 10.15 56.78
#